data_AF-A0A662TCG6-F1
#
_entry.id   AF-A0A662TCG6-F1
#
_cell.length_a   1.000
_cell.length_b   1.000
_cell.length_c   1.000
_cell.angle_alpha   90.00
_cell.angle_beta   90.00
_cell.angle_gamma   90.00
#
_symmetry.space_group_name_H-M   'P 1'
#
loop_
_entity.id
_entity.type
_entity.pdbx_description
1 polymer ?
#
loop_
_entity_poly.entity_id
_entity_poly.type
_entity_poly.pdbx_seq_one_letter_code
_entity_poly.pdbx_strand_id
1 'polypeptide(L)'
;MISQTEASRIRDEVKSIAKRNEILANEYRTLILAALIVMEEATWGDLKKVLENIFGYINPNTLAFHINKLAEANFITRYGSPRSPIYRANVTSQLKEELRNIVELLSRAMKRR
;
A
#
# COMPACT_ATOMS: atom_id res chain seq x y z
N MET A 1 1.62 13.32 -11.43
CA MET A 1 2.70 13.18 -10.41
C MET A 1 2.09 13.56 -9.06
N ILE A 2 2.28 12.76 -7.99
CA ILE A 2 1.71 13.08 -6.67
C ILE A 2 2.39 14.35 -6.16
N SER A 3 1.63 15.38 -5.77
CA SER A 3 2.23 16.61 -5.26
C SER A 3 2.91 16.38 -3.90
N GLN A 4 3.91 17.20 -3.55
CA GLN A 4 4.60 17.09 -2.26
C GLN A 4 3.65 17.25 -1.07
N THR A 5 2.63 18.10 -1.19
CA THR A 5 1.60 18.30 -0.17
C THR A 5 0.71 17.05 -0.01
N GLU A 6 0.30 16.42 -1.11
CA GLU A 6 -0.48 15.17 -1.08
C GLU A 6 0.35 14.03 -0.48
N ALA A 7 1.61 13.88 -0.90
CA ALA A 7 2.52 12.88 -0.37
C ALA A 7 2.72 13.06 1.15
N SER A 8 2.88 14.29 1.63
CA SER A 8 3.00 14.56 3.07
C SER A 8 1.76 14.12 3.85
N ARG A 9 0.57 14.50 3.38
CA ARG A 9 -0.70 14.12 4.04
C ARG A 9 -0.87 12.61 4.09
N ILE A 10 -0.54 11.91 3.02
CA ILE A 10 -0.61 10.44 2.99
C ILE A 10 0.37 9.83 4.00
N ARG A 11 1.61 10.35 4.10
CA ARG A 11 2.58 9.87 5.10
C ARG A 11 2.08 10.04 6.52
N ASP A 12 1.48 11.19 6.84
CA ASP A 12 0.97 11.49 8.18
C ASP A 12 -0.15 10.51 8.58
N GLU A 13 -1.10 10.23 7.68
CA GLU A 13 -2.18 9.27 7.91
C GLU A 13 -1.66 7.83 8.03
N VAL A 14 -0.75 7.43 7.12
CA VAL A 14 -0.10 6.11 7.16
C VAL A 14 0.58 5.89 8.50
N LYS A 15 1.31 6.89 9.00
CA LYS A 15 1.99 6.84 10.29
C LYS A 15 1.02 6.77 11.47
N SER A 16 -0.10 7.49 11.39
CA SER A 16 -1.17 7.44 12.40
C SER A 16 -1.76 6.04 12.54
N ILE A 17 -2.07 5.39 11.41
CA ILE A 17 -2.63 4.03 11.39
C ILE A 17 -1.59 3.01 11.83
N ALA A 18 -0.35 3.13 11.37
CA ALA A 18 0.71 2.19 11.73
C ALA A 18 0.93 2.13 13.25
N LYS A 19 0.76 3.24 13.98
CA LYS A 19 0.89 3.24 15.45
C LYS A 19 -0.20 2.44 16.18
N ARG A 20 -1.32 2.13 15.53
CA ARG A 20 -2.53 1.58 16.17
C ARG A 20 -2.78 0.10 15.87
N ASN A 21 -1.98 -0.52 15.02
CA ASN A 21 -2.23 -1.87 14.52
C ASN A 21 -0.91 -2.66 14.40
N GLU A 22 -0.77 -3.78 15.11
CA GLU A 22 0.49 -4.54 15.21
C GLU A 22 0.96 -5.07 13.84
N ILE A 23 0.04 -5.52 12.99
CA ILE A 23 0.35 -6.07 11.66
C ILE A 23 0.57 -4.94 10.64
N LEU A 24 -0.06 -3.78 10.84
CA LEU A 24 0.19 -2.57 10.05
C LEU A 24 1.24 -1.64 10.68
N ALA A 25 2.00 -2.09 11.69
CA ALA A 25 2.98 -1.28 12.43
C ALA A 25 4.16 -0.76 11.60
N ASN A 26 4.12 -0.94 10.28
CA ASN A 26 5.07 -0.35 9.35
C ASN A 26 4.32 0.44 8.28
N GLU A 27 4.79 1.66 8.04
CA GLU A 27 4.21 2.60 7.09
C GLU A 27 4.11 2.03 5.65
N TYR A 28 5.09 1.23 5.21
CA TYR A 28 5.04 0.60 3.89
C TYR A 28 3.96 -0.47 3.80
N ARG A 29 3.74 -1.27 4.85
CA ARG A 29 2.67 -2.28 4.87
C ARG A 29 1.29 -1.63 4.75
N THR A 30 1.07 -0.55 5.51
CA THR A 30 -0.17 0.24 5.45
C THR A 30 -0.38 0.83 4.05
N LEU A 31 0.66 1.44 3.47
CA LEU A 31 0.55 2.06 2.16
C LEU A 31 0.35 1.02 1.03
N ILE A 32 1.04 -0.12 1.08
CA ILE A 32 0.84 -1.23 0.12
C ILE A 32 -0.61 -1.70 0.16
N LEU A 33 -1.17 -1.90 1.36
CA LEU A 33 -2.52 -2.42 1.51
C LEU A 33 -3.56 -1.41 1.00
N ALA A 34 -3.40 -0.13 1.33
CA ALA A 34 -4.27 0.93 0.82
C ALA A 34 -4.18 1.06 -0.71
N ALA A 35 -2.98 0.95 -1.29
CA ALA A 35 -2.79 0.95 -2.73
C ALA A 35 -3.52 -0.21 -3.41
N LEU A 36 -3.44 -1.42 -2.85
CA LEU A 36 -4.15 -2.59 -3.36
C LEU A 36 -5.67 -2.47 -3.24
N ILE A 37 -6.18 -1.75 -2.24
CA ILE A 37 -7.62 -1.45 -2.14
C ILE A 37 -8.05 -0.51 -3.27
N VAL A 38 -7.24 0.51 -3.59
CA VAL A 38 -7.54 1.48 -4.66
C VAL A 38 -7.44 0.86 -6.04
N MET A 39 -6.40 0.07 -6.28
CA MET A 39 -6.09 -0.49 -7.60
C MET A 39 -6.84 -1.79 -7.89
N GLU A 40 -7.40 -2.43 -6.86
CA GLU A 40 -7.98 -3.78 -6.84
C GLU A 40 -6.95 -4.89 -7.14
N GLU A 41 -6.08 -4.67 -8.13
CA GLU A 41 -4.99 -5.55 -8.53
C GLU A 41 -3.73 -4.71 -8.84
N ALA A 42 -2.57 -5.20 -8.43
CA ALA A 42 -1.31 -4.51 -8.73
C ALA A 42 -0.17 -5.50 -8.93
N THR A 43 0.79 -5.15 -9.77
CA THR A 43 2.07 -5.85 -9.86
C THR A 43 3.06 -5.31 -8.83
N TRP A 44 4.18 -6.02 -8.64
CA TRP A 44 5.27 -5.51 -7.81
C TRP A 44 5.78 -4.13 -8.26
N GLY A 45 5.86 -3.91 -9.58
CA GLY A 45 6.32 -2.65 -10.14
C GLY A 45 5.36 -1.49 -9.86
N ASP A 46 4.06 -1.76 -9.84
CA ASP A 46 3.04 -0.76 -9.51
C ASP A 46 3.14 -0.35 -8.05
N LEU A 47 3.23 -1.33 -7.14
CA LEU A 47 3.39 -1.08 -5.71
C LEU A 47 4.68 -0.30 -5.43
N LYS A 48 5.79 -0.66 -6.10
CA LYS A 48 7.04 0.10 -6.00
C LYS A 48 6.86 1.55 -6.43
N LYS A 49 6.22 1.80 -7.58
CA LYS A 49 5.95 3.16 -8.05
C LYS A 49 5.12 3.94 -7.04
N VAL A 50 4.08 3.35 -6.44
CA VAL A 50 3.27 4.04 -5.43
C VAL A 50 4.10 4.44 -4.23
N LEU A 51 4.87 3.50 -3.66
CA LEU A 51 5.75 3.79 -2.53
C LEU A 51 6.79 4.86 -2.88
N GLU A 52 7.42 4.77 -4.05
CA GLU A 52 8.47 5.71 -4.43
C GLU A 52 7.98 7.14 -4.67
N ASN A 53 6.73 7.28 -5.14
CA ASN A 53 6.11 8.60 -5.27
C ASN A 53 5.81 9.26 -3.91
N ILE A 54 5.79 8.49 -2.81
CA ILE A 54 5.45 9.00 -1.48
C ILE A 54 6.67 9.05 -0.55
N PHE A 55 7.54 8.05 -0.57
CA PHE A 55 8.66 7.91 0.34
C PHE A 55 10.03 8.12 -0.33
N GLY A 56 10.07 8.36 -1.64
CA GLY A 56 11.32 8.36 -2.40
C GLY A 56 11.83 6.95 -2.67
N TYR A 57 13.09 6.80 -3.09
CA TYR A 57 13.65 5.50 -3.48
C TYR A 57 13.36 4.39 -2.46
N ILE A 58 12.87 3.24 -2.96
CA ILE A 58 12.61 2.05 -2.14
C ILE A 58 13.50 0.93 -2.60
N ASN A 59 14.26 0.37 -1.65
CA ASN A 59 15.04 -0.83 -1.89
C ASN A 59 14.11 -2.00 -2.30
N PRO A 60 14.39 -2.70 -3.42
CA PRO A 60 13.56 -3.81 -3.89
C PRO A 60 13.32 -4.91 -2.85
N ASN A 61 14.34 -5.24 -2.05
CA ASN A 61 14.25 -6.27 -1.01
C ASN A 61 13.35 -5.83 0.15
N THR A 62 13.32 -4.53 0.47
CA THR A 62 12.40 -3.98 1.46
C THR A 62 10.95 -4.15 1.02
N LEU A 63 10.64 -3.87 -0.24
CA LEU A 63 9.29 -4.09 -0.78
C LEU A 63 8.91 -5.58 -0.73
N ALA A 64 9.81 -6.46 -1.17
CA ALA A 64 9.58 -7.91 -1.13
C ALA A 64 9.31 -8.41 0.31
N PHE A 65 10.10 -7.94 1.28
CA PHE A 65 9.91 -8.26 2.69
C PHE A 65 8.52 -7.87 3.21
N HIS A 66 8.07 -6.63 2.95
CA HIS A 66 6.76 -6.17 3.43
C HIS A 66 5.59 -6.85 2.72
N ILE A 67 5.69 -7.11 1.42
CA ILE A 67 4.69 -7.90 0.68
C ILE A 67 4.59 -9.31 1.29
N ASN A 68 5.72 -9.97 1.55
CA ASN A 68 5.71 -11.31 2.14
C ASN A 68 5.06 -11.30 3.52
N LYS A 69 5.36 -10.32 4.38
CA LYS A 69 4.72 -10.17 5.69
C LYS A 69 3.21 -9.99 5.62
N LEU A 70 2.72 -9.21 4.64
CA LEU A 70 1.28 -9.06 4.41
C LEU A 70 0.64 -10.36 3.91
N ALA A 71 1.34 -11.11 3.05
CA ALA A 71 0.85 -12.39 2.53
C ALA A 71 0.80 -13.47 3.62
N GLU A 72 1.86 -13.58 4.43
CA GLU A 72 1.94 -14.49 5.59
C GLU A 72 0.80 -14.23 6.58
N ALA A 73 0.40 -12.97 6.75
CA ALA A 73 -0.69 -12.56 7.62
C ALA A 73 -2.07 -12.55 6.93
N ASN A 74 -2.19 -13.08 5.70
CA ASN A 74 -3.41 -13.15 4.90
C ASN A 74 -4.07 -11.80 4.53
N PHE A 75 -3.34 -10.67 4.63
CA PHE A 75 -3.85 -9.35 4.21
C PHE A 75 -3.81 -9.14 2.70
N ILE A 76 -3.03 -9.96 2.00
CA ILE A 76 -2.96 -9.94 0.54
C ILE A 76 -2.98 -11.36 -0.02
N THR A 77 -3.55 -11.51 -1.20
CA THR A 77 -3.48 -12.75 -1.98
C THR A 77 -2.58 -12.52 -3.18
N ARG A 78 -1.74 -13.52 -3.50
CA ARG A 78 -0.87 -13.54 -4.67
C ARG A 78 -1.38 -14.57 -5.67
N TYR A 79 -1.48 -14.19 -6.94
CA TYR A 79 -1.82 -15.09 -8.04
C TYR A 79 -1.00 -14.74 -9.29
N GLY A 80 -1.17 -15.53 -10.36
CA GLY A 80 -0.36 -15.42 -11.57
C GLY A 80 0.92 -16.26 -11.49
N SER A 81 1.88 -15.97 -12.38
CA SER A 81 3.13 -16.74 -12.45
C SER A 81 4.15 -16.28 -11.41
N PRO A 82 5.09 -17.16 -10.98
CA PRO A 82 6.17 -16.75 -10.08
C PRO A 82 7.01 -15.58 -10.61
N ARG A 83 7.12 -15.42 -11.94
CA ARG A 83 7.88 -14.35 -12.59
C ARG A 83 7.09 -13.05 -12.73
N SER A 84 5.76 -13.11 -12.66
CA SER A 84 4.87 -11.96 -12.82
C SER A 84 3.69 -12.08 -11.87
N PRO A 85 3.93 -11.94 -10.55
CA PRO A 85 2.88 -12.05 -9.55
C PRO A 85 1.97 -10.82 -9.60
N ILE A 86 0.67 -11.07 -9.43
CA ILE A 86 -0.34 -10.04 -9.22
C ILE A 86 -0.86 -10.18 -7.79
N TYR A 87 -1.05 -9.03 -7.15
CA TYR A 87 -1.46 -8.93 -5.76
C TYR A 87 -2.85 -8.31 -5.66
N ARG A 88 -3.65 -8.78 -4.71
CA ARG A 88 -4.96 -8.24 -4.35
C ARG A 88 -5.06 -8.12 -2.83
N ALA A 89 -5.74 -7.08 -2.34
CA ALA A 89 -6.02 -6.95 -0.91
C ALA A 89 -7.05 -8.00 -0.47
N ASN A 90 -6.76 -8.69 0.63
CA ASN A 90 -7.67 -9.60 1.32
C ASN A 90 -7.91 -9.05 2.74
N VAL A 91 -8.86 -8.13 2.86
CA VAL A 91 -9.09 -7.35 4.08
C VAL A 91 -10.57 -7.33 4.45
N THR A 92 -10.85 -7.28 5.75
CA THR A 92 -12.21 -7.15 6.28
C THR A 92 -12.78 -5.75 5.98
N SER A 93 -14.10 -5.62 5.99
CA SER A 93 -14.76 -4.32 5.84
C SER A 93 -14.35 -3.31 6.92
N GLN A 94 -14.12 -3.79 8.15
CA GLN A 94 -13.62 -2.96 9.25
C GLN A 94 -12.27 -2.34 8.91
N LEU A 95 -11.31 -3.15 8.43
CA LEU A 95 -10.00 -2.62 8.07
C LEU A 95 -10.05 -1.70 6.85
N LYS A 96 -10.94 -1.96 5.89
CA LYS A 96 -11.18 -1.02 4.78
C LYS A 96 -11.64 0.35 5.30
N GLU A 97 -12.52 0.37 6.30
CA GLU A 97 -12.98 1.62 6.91
C GLU A 97 -11.86 2.32 7.68
N GLU A 98 -11.03 1.57 8.42
CA GLU A 98 -9.85 2.13 9.10
C GLU A 98 -8.89 2.79 8.09
N LEU A 99 -8.71 2.20 6.91
CA LEU A 99 -7.84 2.72 5.84
C LEU A 99 -8.51 3.75 4.93
N ARG A 100 -9.79 4.07 5.14
CA ARG A 100 -10.61 4.86 4.21
C ARG A 100 -9.97 6.19 3.83
N ASN A 101 -9.47 6.94 4.80
CA ASN A 101 -8.86 8.24 4.54
C ASN A 101 -7.63 8.12 3.61
N ILE A 102 -6.78 7.12 3.83
CA ILE A 102 -5.61 6.87 2.99
C ILE A 102 -6.04 6.46 1.57
N VAL A 103 -7.04 5.58 1.47
CA VAL A 103 -7.61 5.10 0.20
C VAL A 103 -8.19 6.26 -0.61
N GLU A 104 -8.95 7.16 0.02
CA GLU A 104 -9.52 8.34 -0.64
C GLU A 104 -8.43 9.31 -1.12
N LEU A 105 -7.42 9.58 -0.29
CA LEU A 105 -6.27 10.43 -0.65
C LEU A 105 -5.49 9.84 -1.83
N LEU A 106 -5.18 8.55 -1.80
CA LEU A 106 -4.48 7.85 -2.88
C LEU A 106 -5.29 7.84 -4.16
N SER A 107 -6.59 7.52 -4.10
CA SER A 107 -7.47 7.49 -5.27
C SER A 107 -7.49 8.85 -5.99
N ARG A 108 -7.59 9.95 -5.23
CA ARG A 108 -7.54 11.32 -5.78
C ARG A 108 -6.17 11.63 -6.41
N ALA A 109 -5.08 11.25 -5.75
CA ALA A 109 -3.72 11.49 -6.24
C ALA A 109 -3.40 10.67 -7.51
N MET A 110 -4.00 9.48 -7.67
CA MET A 110 -3.82 8.62 -8.84
C MET A 110 -4.66 9.05 -10.04
N LYS A 111 -5.90 9.53 -9.84
CA LYS A 111 -6.80 9.98 -10.92
C LYS A 111 -6.35 11.25 -11.64
N ARG A 112 -5.45 12.03 -11.04
CA ARG A 112 -4.89 13.26 -11.62
C ARG A 112 -3.67 13.00 -12.53
N ARG A 113 -3.59 11.80 -13.11
CA ARG A 113 -2.54 11.37 -14.04
C ARG A 113 -3.08 11.23 -15.44
#